data_AF-A0A1V4IB35-F1
#
_entry.id   AF-A0A1V4IB35-F1
#
_cell.length_a   1.000
_cell.length_b   1.000
_cell.length_c   1.000
_cell.angle_alpha   90.00
_cell.angle_beta   90.00
_cell.angle_gamma   90.00
#
_symmetry.space_group_name_H-M   'P 1'
#
loop_
_entity.id
_entity.type
_entity.pdbx_description
1 polymer ?
#
loop_
_entity_poly.entity_id
_entity_poly.type
_entity_poly.pdbx_seq_one_letter_code
_entity_poly.pdbx_strand_id
1 'polypeptide(L)' 'MNELVKQYNSLNNKEKIEFIKEIIPSVETLMKENKEELMKEFYPVINALLEGYGITMQEVMLMLQMFSNK' A
#
# COMPACT_ATOMS: atom_id res chain seq x y z
N MET A 1 15.18 -12.74 4.91
CA MET A 1 13.86 -12.09 5.04
C MET A 1 13.43 -12.17 6.51
N ASN A 2 13.89 -11.23 7.35
CA ASN A 2 13.35 -10.98 8.70
C ASN A 2 14.05 -9.84 9.45
N GLU A 3 15.23 -9.37 9.03
CA GLU A 3 15.88 -8.22 9.70
C GLU A 3 15.15 -6.91 9.40
N LEU A 4 14.79 -6.64 8.14
CA LEU A 4 14.03 -5.45 7.77
C LEU A 4 12.66 -5.40 8.48
N VAL A 5 11.97 -6.54 8.57
CA VAL A 5 10.69 -6.66 9.27
C VAL A 5 10.86 -6.45 10.78
N LYS A 6 11.91 -7.02 11.38
CA LYS A 6 12.24 -6.80 12.79
C LYS A 6 12.57 -5.34 13.07
N GLN A 7 13.38 -4.70 12.23
CA GLN A 7 13.71 -3.28 12.32
C GLN A 7 12.44 -2.43 12.23
N TYR A 8 11.61 -2.65 11.20
CA TYR A 8 10.33 -1.96 11.05
C TYR A 8 9.42 -2.13 12.26
N ASN A 9 9.29 -3.35 12.80
CA ASN A 9 8.45 -3.62 13.96
C ASN A 9 8.97 -2.95 15.24
N SER A 10 10.28 -2.72 15.35
CA SER A 10 10.90 -2.01 16.47
C SER A 10 10.70 -0.50 16.44
N LEU A 11 10.32 0.07 15.28
CA LEU A 11 10.04 1.50 15.14
C LEU A 11 8.75 1.91 15.87
N ASN A 12 8.71 3.14 16.36
CA ASN A 12 7.47 3.74 16.84
C ASN A 12 6.55 4.15 15.67
N ASN A 13 5.31 4.52 15.96
CA ASN A 13 4.32 4.83 14.92
C ASN A 13 4.74 5.99 14.00
N LYS A 14 5.39 7.02 14.54
CA LYS A 14 5.86 8.16 13.74
C LYS A 14 6.96 7.74 12.78
N GLU A 15 7.93 6.97 13.27
CA GLU A 15 9.03 6.42 12.47
C GLU A 15 8.53 5.45 11.39
N LYS A 16 7.53 4.62 11.71
CA LYS A 16 6.88 3.74 10.72
C LYS A 16 6.24 4.52 9.58
N ILE A 17 5.61 5.65 9.89
CA ILE A 17 5.00 6.52 8.87
C ILE A 17 6.07 7.14 7.97
N GLU A 18 7.15 7.68 8.56
CA GLU A 18 8.25 8.25 7.77
C GLU A 18 8.95 7.19 6.90
N PHE A 19 9.19 6.00 7.44
CA PHE A 19 9.75 4.88 6.69
C PHE A 19 8.88 4.50 5.48
N ILE A 20 7.56 4.42 5.65
CA ILE A 20 6.65 4.16 4.53
C ILE A 20 6.74 5.29 3.49
N LYS A 21 6.76 6.57 3.91
CA LYS A 21 6.87 7.71 2.98
C LYS A 21 8.13 7.63 2.13
N GLU A 22 9.26 7.24 2.71
CA GLU A 22 10.53 7.10 1.98
C GLU A 22 10.47 5.99 0.91
N ILE A 23 9.63 4.98 1.11
CA ILE A 23 9.48 3.84 0.18
C ILE A 23 8.50 4.15 -0.96
N ILE A 24 7.55 5.07 -0.77
CA ILE A 24 6.52 5.42 -1.77
C ILE A 24 7.13 5.68 -3.17
N PRO A 25 8.18 6.50 -3.34
CA PRO A 25 8.77 6.75 -4.67
C PRO A 25 9.28 5.48 -5.37
N SER A 26 9.80 4.53 -4.60
CA SER A 26 10.25 3.24 -5.13
C SER A 26 9.07 2.39 -5.58
N VAL A 27 7.97 2.38 -4.81
CA VAL A 27 6.73 1.71 -5.19
C VAL A 27 6.12 2.34 -6.45
N GLU A 28 6.15 3.67 -6.58
CA GLU A 28 5.72 4.36 -7.79
C GLU A 28 6.55 3.98 -9.01
N THR A 29 7.87 3.82 -8.83
CA THR A 29 8.78 3.40 -9.91
C THR A 29 8.46 1.97 -10.35
N LEU A 30 8.30 1.05 -9.40
CA LEU A 30 7.88 -0.33 -9.68
C LEU A 30 6.51 -0.40 -10.37
N MET A 31 5.56 0.46 -9.97
CA MET A 31 4.26 0.58 -10.63
C MET A 31 4.38 1.01 -12.09
N LYS A 32 5.30 1.93 -12.42
CA LYS A 32 5.51 2.40 -13.80
C LYS A 32 6.15 1.33 -14.66
N GLU A 33 7.11 0.59 -14.11
CA GLU A 33 7.89 -0.42 -14.83
C GLU A 33 7.13 -1.74 -14.99
N ASN A 34 6.35 -2.15 -13.99
CA ASN A 34 5.73 -3.46 -13.95
C ASN A 34 4.36 -3.46 -13.27
N LYS A 35 3.48 -2.58 -13.76
CA LYS A 35 2.14 -2.35 -13.21
C LYS A 35 1.32 -3.64 -13.03
N GLU A 36 1.28 -4.49 -14.05
CA GLU A 36 0.39 -5.66 -14.06
C GLU A 36 0.81 -6.69 -13.02
N GLU A 37 2.10 -7.00 -12.94
CA GLU A 37 2.63 -7.95 -11.96
C GLU A 37 2.50 -7.40 -10.55
N LEU A 38 2.81 -6.12 -10.33
CA LEU A 38 2.67 -5.51 -9.02
C LEU A 38 1.21 -5.49 -8.56
N MET A 39 0.26 -5.16 -9.45
CA MET A 39 -1.17 -5.20 -9.13
C MET A 39 -1.62 -6.63 -8.81
N LYS A 40 -1.14 -7.64 -9.54
CA LYS A 40 -1.48 -9.05 -9.28
C LYS A 40 -1.03 -9.50 -7.88
N GLU A 41 0.15 -9.07 -7.43
CA GLU A 41 0.71 -9.43 -6.12
C GLU A 41 0.13 -8.58 -4.97
N PHE A 42 -0.06 -7.27 -5.18
CA PHE A 42 -0.57 -6.37 -4.13
C PHE A 42 -2.09 -6.40 -3.97
N TYR A 43 -2.85 -6.65 -5.05
CA TYR A 43 -4.30 -6.62 -4.99
C TYR A 43 -4.88 -7.56 -3.92
N PRO A 44 -4.46 -8.85 -3.82
CA PRO A 44 -4.95 -9.75 -2.78
C PRO A 44 -4.61 -9.26 -1.37
N VAL A 45 -3.42 -8.70 -1.17
CA VAL A 45 -2.95 -8.19 0.13
C VAL A 45 -3.79 -7.00 0.57
N ILE A 46 -4.00 -6.03 -0.33
CA ILE A 46 -4.83 -4.85 -0.03
C ILE A 46 -6.29 -5.26 0.16
N ASN A 47 -6.81 -6.17 -0.67
CA ASN A 47 -8.19 -6.63 -0.53
C ASN A 47 -8.43 -7.29 0.83
N ALA A 48 -7.54 -8.19 1.27
CA ALA A 48 -7.63 -8.82 2.58
C ALA A 48 -7.52 -7.81 3.74
N LEU A 49 -6.66 -6.79 3.60
CA LEU A 49 -6.56 -5.70 4.56
C LEU A 49 -7.88 -4.94 4.68
N LEU A 50 -8.48 -4.55 3.55
CA LEU A 50 -9.73 -3.79 3.50
C LEU A 50 -10.91 -4.60 4.05
N GLU A 51 -11.00 -5.90 3.73
CA GLU A 51 -12.00 -6.81 4.30
C GLU A 51 -11.93 -6.83 5.84
N GLY A 52 -10.72 -6.77 6.41
CA GLY A 52 -10.52 -6.65 7.85
C GLY A 52 -11.10 -5.36 8.47
N TYR A 53 -11.31 -4.32 7.67
CA TYR A 53 -11.98 -3.09 8.06
C TYR A 53 -13.45 -3.02 7.61
N GLY A 54 -13.99 -4.09 7.01
CA GLY A 54 -15.35 -4.14 6.48
C GLY A 54 -15.56 -3.28 5.22
N ILE A 55 -14.49 -3.00 4.48
CA ILE A 55 -14.50 -2.18 3.26
C ILE A 55 -14.07 -3.07 2.09
N THR A 56 -14.70 -2.89 0.93
CA THR A 56 -14.31 -3.56 -0.30
C THR A 56 -13.38 -2.68 -1.13
N MET A 57 -12.52 -3.32 -1.94
CA MET A 57 -11.69 -2.58 -2.91
C MET A 57 -12.54 -1.73 -3.88
N GLN A 58 -13.74 -2.19 -4.22
CA GLN A 58 -14.67 -1.45 -5.09
C GLN A 58 -15.12 -0.13 -4.44
N GLU A 59 -15.46 -0.14 -3.16
CA GLU A 59 -15.79 1.08 -2.40
C GLU A 59 -14.61 2.04 -2.33
N VAL A 60 -13.39 1.53 -2.16
CA VAL A 60 -12.16 2.35 -2.20
C VAL A 60 -11.96 2.99 -3.58
N MET A 61 -12.13 2.23 -4.66
CA MET A 61 -12.03 2.77 -6.03
C MET A 61 -13.07 3.85 -6.30
N LEU A 62 -14.31 3.66 -5.86
CA LEU A 62 -15.37 4.68 -5.95
C LEU A 62 -14.99 5.95 -5.19
N MET A 63 -14.46 5.81 -3.96
CA MET A 63 -13.97 6.96 -3.19
C MET A 63 -12.87 7.72 -3.93
N LEU A 64 -11.85 7.03 -4.44
CA LEU A 64 -10.75 7.67 -5.16
C LEU A 64 -11.22 8.40 -6.43
N GLN A 65 -12.16 7.83 -7.19
CA GLN A 65 -12.74 8.48 -8.37
C GLN A 65 -13.45 9.80 -8.02
N MET A 66 -14.10 9.88 -6.86
CA MET A 66 -14.71 11.14 -6.39
C MET A 66 -13.68 12.23 -6.08
N PHE A 67 -12.45 11.85 -5.69
CA PHE A 67 -11.36 12.80 -5.43
C PHE A 67 -10.55 13.17 -6.68
N SER A 68 -10.47 12.28 -7.69
CA SER A 68 -9.76 12.54 -8.95
C SER A 68 -10.52 13.42 -9.94
N ASN A 69 -11.82 13.67 -9.73
CA ASN A 69 -12.67 14.52 -10.57
C ASN A 69 -12.71 16.00 -10.12
N LYS A 70 -11.67 16.47 -9.41
CA LYS A 70 -11.43 17.89 -9.07
C LYS A 70 -10.13 18.36 -9.68
#